data_AF-A0A2W4I3K8-F1
#
_entry.id   AF-A0A2W4I3K8-F1
#
_cell.length_a   1.000
_cell.length_b   1.000
_cell.length_c   1.000
_cell.angle_alpha   90.00
_cell.angle_beta   90.00
_cell.angle_gamma   90.00
#
_symmetry.space_group_name_H-M   'P 1'
#
loop_
_entity.id
_entity.type
_entity.pdbx_description
1 polymer ?
#
loop_
_entity_poly.entity_id
_entity_poly.type
_entity_poly.pdbx_seq_one_letter_code
_entity_poly.pdbx_strand_id
1 'polypeptide(L)'
;MASKVEICPEVARMAQVKVRSLGASLANELSRLIAEESILTIDPEVDLVVEAANTLTEIDALVSAAGVNGIGVNGREIDVRPLSQDGFVSVPRLLTGTPYLSAGTLVVQLNGHTGQVVAHLGPGSFLSQEDKAGNDDYVHVRVNLDPSFDLEKTLVALVHAPVVDFGQNLKNIPDEAELARFLTNRQQMIVARQKQIITAIASKQAVRESFLKVAAEKPWTKLSQILQSSGVWEVRTLRFTQKLVEKFPALSRDRIRGEIKKAGEEFGGQPETPEFRRELIKRLTKLEVEERLKTAAPAKVKHIIDAVVSGQSAKDAVSAMVSNKVAVAIAVSIKEQRSAIADFCQATAEEIGLAFGKLALQPAYSTHSFDPEQGMEAINEALALLEAGQIAEKAEDLDMDLAVS
;
A
#
# COMPACT_ATOMS: atom_id res chain seq x y z
N MET A 1 -19.61 -12.89 -10.17
CA MET A 1 -18.35 -12.55 -9.46
C MET A 1 -17.40 -11.96 -10.47
N ALA A 2 -16.88 -10.76 -10.24
CA ALA A 2 -15.84 -10.20 -11.11
C ALA A 2 -14.63 -11.16 -11.14
N SER A 3 -14.05 -11.40 -12.31
CA SER A 3 -12.82 -12.17 -12.43
C SER A 3 -11.68 -11.44 -11.71
N LYS A 4 -10.76 -12.21 -11.11
CA LYS A 4 -9.50 -11.64 -10.61
C LYS A 4 -8.65 -11.29 -11.83
N VAL A 5 -8.19 -10.05 -11.90
CA VAL A 5 -7.35 -9.54 -12.98
C VAL A 5 -5.92 -9.38 -12.49
N GLU A 6 -4.97 -9.66 -13.37
CA GLU A 6 -3.55 -9.42 -13.17
C GLU A 6 -3.04 -8.43 -14.21
N ILE A 7 -2.46 -7.32 -13.74
CA ILE A 7 -1.78 -6.33 -14.58
C ILE A 7 -0.36 -6.80 -14.80
N CYS A 8 0.11 -6.76 -16.05
CA CYS A 8 1.48 -7.15 -16.33
C CYS A 8 2.50 -6.17 -15.69
N PRO A 9 3.69 -6.65 -15.30
CA PRO A 9 4.69 -5.82 -14.63
C PRO A 9 5.14 -4.59 -15.43
N GLU A 10 5.11 -4.65 -16.75
CA GLU A 10 5.43 -3.52 -17.64
C GLU A 10 4.39 -2.40 -17.53
N VAL A 11 3.10 -2.76 -17.54
CA VAL A 11 1.99 -1.79 -17.39
C VAL A 11 2.01 -1.19 -15.99
N ALA A 12 2.29 -1.99 -14.96
CA ALA A 12 2.47 -1.49 -13.59
C ALA A 12 3.63 -0.48 -13.50
N ARG A 13 4.77 -0.75 -14.17
CA ARG A 13 5.91 0.19 -14.25
C ARG A 13 5.55 1.48 -15.00
N MET A 14 4.80 1.39 -16.09
CA MET A 14 4.32 2.58 -16.81
C MET A 14 3.37 3.42 -15.94
N ALA A 15 2.46 2.77 -15.22
CA ALA A 15 1.59 3.42 -14.25
C ALA A 15 2.41 4.14 -13.17
N GLN A 16 3.45 3.50 -12.63
CA GLN A 16 4.38 4.11 -11.67
C GLN A 16 5.04 5.38 -12.22
N VAL A 17 5.56 5.34 -13.45
CA VAL A 17 6.19 6.52 -14.08
C VAL A 17 5.17 7.66 -14.25
N LYS A 18 3.96 7.34 -14.73
CA LYS A 18 2.88 8.32 -14.90
C LYS A 18 2.52 8.96 -13.57
N VAL A 19 2.11 8.17 -12.57
CA VAL A 19 1.65 8.73 -11.27
C VAL A 19 2.74 9.50 -10.55
N ARG A 20 4.02 9.11 -10.69
CA ARG A 20 5.15 9.86 -10.12
C ARG A 20 5.28 11.25 -10.75
N SER A 21 5.10 11.35 -12.07
CA SER A 21 5.15 12.64 -12.77
C SER A 21 3.98 13.56 -12.39
N LEU A 22 2.84 12.98 -12.00
CA LEU A 22 1.62 13.71 -11.64
C LEU A 22 1.46 13.97 -10.14
N GLY A 23 2.25 13.29 -9.29
CA GLY A 23 2.04 13.26 -7.85
C GLY A 23 0.75 12.54 -7.41
N ALA A 24 0.27 11.61 -8.25
CA ALA A 24 -0.97 10.86 -8.02
C ALA A 24 -0.72 9.56 -7.23
N SER A 25 -1.80 8.88 -6.84
CA SER A 25 -1.71 7.59 -6.15
C SER A 25 -1.56 6.42 -7.13
N LEU A 26 -0.56 5.58 -6.89
CA LEU A 26 -0.38 4.33 -7.64
C LEU A 26 -1.55 3.39 -7.43
N ALA A 27 -2.04 3.25 -6.19
CA ALA A 27 -3.20 2.41 -5.90
C ALA A 27 -4.46 2.86 -6.67
N ASN A 28 -4.67 4.18 -6.83
CA ASN A 28 -5.75 4.69 -7.67
C ASN A 28 -5.55 4.29 -9.15
N GLU A 29 -4.37 4.53 -9.72
CA GLU A 29 -4.13 4.18 -11.14
C GLU A 29 -4.20 2.68 -11.39
N LEU A 30 -3.66 1.84 -10.49
CA LEU A 30 -3.80 0.39 -10.57
C LEU A 30 -5.27 -0.03 -10.44
N SER A 31 -6.03 0.54 -9.50
CA SER A 31 -7.47 0.23 -9.39
C SER A 31 -8.24 0.56 -10.66
N ARG A 32 -7.91 1.68 -11.32
CA ARG A 32 -8.49 2.08 -12.60
C ARG A 32 -8.19 1.05 -13.68
N LEU A 33 -6.90 0.70 -13.86
CA LEU A 33 -6.48 -0.31 -14.85
C LEU A 33 -7.14 -1.67 -14.60
N ILE A 34 -7.26 -2.10 -13.34
CA ILE A 34 -7.97 -3.34 -12.99
C ILE A 34 -9.44 -3.26 -13.34
N ALA A 35 -10.10 -2.12 -13.07
CA ALA A 35 -11.51 -1.96 -13.41
C ALA A 35 -11.71 -1.95 -14.94
N GLU A 36 -10.85 -1.27 -15.70
CA GLU A 36 -10.86 -1.27 -17.17
C GLU A 36 -10.72 -2.70 -17.72
N GLU A 37 -9.68 -3.42 -17.30
CA GLU A 37 -9.46 -4.81 -17.71
C GLU A 37 -10.58 -5.74 -17.27
N SER A 38 -11.13 -5.55 -16.07
CA SER A 38 -12.27 -6.35 -15.59
C SER A 38 -13.46 -6.20 -16.54
N ILE A 39 -13.72 -4.99 -17.05
CA ILE A 39 -14.81 -4.72 -17.99
C ILE A 39 -14.54 -5.34 -19.35
N LEU A 40 -13.29 -5.26 -19.83
CA LEU A 40 -12.90 -5.88 -21.10
C LEU A 40 -13.03 -7.41 -21.09
N THR A 41 -13.05 -8.04 -19.90
CA THR A 41 -13.29 -9.48 -19.75
C THR A 41 -14.76 -9.88 -19.62
N ILE A 42 -15.68 -8.92 -19.51
CA ILE A 42 -17.13 -9.19 -19.47
C ILE A 42 -17.59 -9.66 -20.85
N ASP A 43 -18.68 -10.45 -20.89
CA ASP A 43 -19.26 -10.93 -22.14
C ASP A 43 -19.52 -9.77 -23.11
N PRO A 44 -18.94 -9.79 -24.33
CA PRO A 44 -19.13 -8.73 -25.31
C PRO A 44 -20.59 -8.56 -25.76
N GLU A 45 -21.46 -9.56 -25.55
CA GLU A 45 -22.90 -9.45 -25.84
C GLU A 45 -23.63 -8.44 -24.92
N VAL A 46 -23.00 -8.02 -23.81
CA VAL A 46 -23.55 -7.04 -22.86
C VAL A 46 -23.39 -5.59 -23.34
N ASP A 47 -22.67 -5.37 -24.46
CA ASP A 47 -22.46 -4.07 -25.12
C ASP A 47 -21.91 -2.99 -24.17
N LEU A 48 -20.95 -3.39 -23.31
CA LEU A 48 -20.18 -2.48 -22.47
C LEU A 48 -18.90 -2.07 -23.21
N VAL A 49 -18.74 -0.78 -23.47
CA VAL A 49 -17.61 -0.19 -24.18
C VAL A 49 -16.87 0.75 -23.24
N VAL A 50 -15.58 0.47 -23.03
CA VAL A 50 -14.68 1.34 -22.28
C VAL A 50 -14.22 2.49 -23.18
N GLU A 51 -14.49 3.72 -22.76
CA GLU A 51 -14.18 4.96 -23.48
C GLU A 51 -13.11 5.76 -22.72
N ALA A 52 -11.83 5.52 -23.04
CA ALA A 52 -10.74 6.25 -22.40
C ALA A 52 -10.73 7.76 -22.74
N ALA A 53 -11.03 8.11 -24.00
CA ALA A 53 -10.70 9.42 -24.58
C ALA A 53 -11.51 10.63 -24.05
N ASN A 54 -12.54 10.42 -23.23
CA ASN A 54 -13.42 11.50 -22.78
C ASN A 54 -13.54 11.62 -21.25
N THR A 55 -12.78 10.82 -20.50
CA THR A 55 -12.83 10.85 -19.04
C THR A 55 -12.10 12.07 -18.48
N LEU A 56 -12.54 12.54 -17.32
CA LEU A 56 -11.82 13.59 -16.60
C LEU A 56 -10.44 13.13 -16.11
N THR A 57 -10.22 11.82 -16.06
CA THR A 57 -8.96 11.18 -15.64
C THR A 57 -7.85 11.28 -16.70
N GLU A 58 -8.19 11.53 -17.97
CA GLU A 58 -7.19 11.83 -19.00
C GLU A 58 -6.62 13.25 -18.90
N ILE A 59 -7.20 14.09 -18.04
CA ILE A 59 -6.68 15.43 -17.77
C ILE A 59 -5.68 15.35 -16.61
N ASP A 60 -4.40 15.14 -16.94
CA ASP A 60 -3.27 15.05 -16.00
C ASP A 60 -3.29 16.12 -14.88
N ALA A 61 -3.57 17.37 -15.26
CA ALA A 61 -3.64 18.49 -14.33
C ALA A 61 -4.79 18.35 -13.32
N LEU A 62 -5.90 17.73 -13.74
CA LEU A 62 -7.05 17.46 -12.89
C LEU A 62 -6.82 16.23 -12.01
N VAL A 63 -6.17 15.18 -12.51
CA VAL A 63 -5.72 14.04 -11.69
C VAL A 63 -4.83 14.55 -10.55
N SER A 64 -3.85 15.40 -10.87
CA SER A 64 -2.95 16.00 -9.87
C SER A 64 -3.68 16.94 -8.89
N ALA A 65 -4.51 17.86 -9.41
CA ALA A 65 -5.13 18.90 -8.59
C ALA A 65 -6.37 18.44 -7.81
N ALA A 66 -7.11 17.44 -8.31
CA ALA A 66 -8.41 17.03 -7.77
C ALA A 66 -8.46 15.56 -7.35
N GLY A 67 -7.47 14.74 -7.75
CA GLY A 67 -7.45 13.32 -7.44
C GLY A 67 -8.56 12.52 -8.15
N VAL A 68 -9.02 12.99 -9.31
CA VAL A 68 -9.95 12.23 -10.17
C VAL A 68 -9.29 10.92 -10.60
N ASN A 69 -10.04 9.83 -10.55
CA ASN A 69 -9.61 8.50 -10.93
C ASN A 69 -10.84 7.67 -11.33
N GLY A 70 -11.20 7.73 -12.60
CA GLY A 70 -12.42 7.13 -13.11
C GLY A 70 -12.24 6.58 -14.52
N ILE A 71 -13.24 5.83 -14.96
CA ILE A 71 -13.33 5.17 -16.25
C ILE A 71 -14.58 5.64 -16.99
N GLY A 72 -14.52 5.66 -18.32
CA GLY A 72 -15.65 5.93 -19.18
C GLY A 72 -16.28 4.62 -19.62
N VAL A 73 -17.57 4.42 -19.40
CA VAL A 73 -18.32 3.25 -19.89
C VAL A 73 -19.61 3.72 -20.54
N ASN A 74 -19.77 3.48 -21.84
CA ASN A 74 -20.93 3.92 -22.65
C ASN A 74 -21.32 5.39 -22.38
N GLY A 75 -20.35 6.30 -22.46
CA GLY A 75 -20.55 7.73 -22.18
C GLY A 75 -20.72 8.11 -20.71
N ARG A 76 -20.55 7.19 -19.75
CA ARG A 76 -20.60 7.50 -18.30
C ARG A 76 -19.24 7.49 -17.64
N GLU A 77 -18.96 8.55 -16.90
CA GLU A 77 -17.85 8.59 -15.95
C GLU A 77 -18.24 7.81 -14.69
N ILE A 78 -17.43 6.81 -14.33
CA ILE A 78 -17.55 6.03 -13.10
C ILE A 78 -16.24 6.16 -12.33
N ASP A 79 -16.29 6.67 -11.09
CA ASP A 79 -15.10 6.78 -10.23
C ASP A 79 -14.66 5.38 -9.79
N VAL A 80 -13.37 5.19 -9.62
CA VAL A 80 -12.76 3.92 -9.22
C VAL A 80 -11.80 4.19 -8.07
N ARG A 81 -11.91 3.41 -6.99
CA ARG A 81 -11.04 3.58 -5.81
C ARG A 81 -10.56 2.26 -5.25
N PRO A 82 -9.33 2.21 -4.71
CA PRO A 82 -8.84 1.06 -3.99
C PRO A 82 -9.53 0.93 -2.63
N LEU A 83 -9.81 -0.30 -2.22
CA LEU A 83 -10.21 -0.65 -0.85
C LEU A 83 -8.97 -0.65 0.06
N SER A 84 -9.01 0.14 1.14
CA SER A 84 -7.97 0.10 2.17
C SER A 84 -8.01 -1.21 2.95
N GLN A 85 -6.93 -1.55 3.65
CA GLN A 85 -6.89 -2.73 4.51
C GLN A 85 -7.93 -2.70 5.63
N ASP A 86 -8.24 -1.51 6.14
CA ASP A 86 -9.26 -1.30 7.17
C ASP A 86 -10.70 -1.37 6.64
N GLY A 87 -10.86 -1.66 5.34
CA GLY A 87 -12.17 -1.76 4.69
C GLY A 87 -12.80 -0.41 4.38
N PHE A 88 -12.01 0.64 4.16
CA PHE A 88 -12.48 1.97 3.80
C PHE A 88 -12.12 2.34 2.36
N VAL A 89 -12.95 3.20 1.77
CA VAL A 89 -12.69 3.88 0.50
C VAL A 89 -12.67 5.38 0.75
N SER A 90 -11.68 6.05 0.17
CA SER A 90 -11.40 7.47 0.42
C SER A 90 -11.50 8.25 -0.89
N VAL A 91 -12.25 9.35 -0.87
CA VAL A 91 -12.38 10.26 -2.03
C VAL A 91 -12.11 11.70 -1.58
N PRO A 92 -11.38 12.51 -2.38
CA PRO A 92 -11.23 13.94 -2.11
C PRO A 92 -12.58 14.63 -1.89
N ARG A 93 -12.71 15.37 -0.79
CA ARG A 93 -13.96 16.02 -0.38
C ARG A 93 -14.52 16.93 -1.47
N LEU A 94 -13.67 17.58 -2.26
CA LEU A 94 -14.07 18.43 -3.39
C LEU A 94 -14.81 17.71 -4.52
N LEU A 95 -14.75 16.36 -4.59
CA LEU A 95 -15.48 15.57 -5.58
C LEU A 95 -16.87 15.17 -5.08
N THR A 96 -17.08 15.17 -3.76
CA THR A 96 -18.35 14.78 -3.14
C THR A 96 -19.49 15.73 -3.50
N GLY A 97 -20.63 15.18 -3.91
CA GLY A 97 -21.78 15.96 -4.37
C GLY A 97 -21.59 16.68 -5.70
N THR A 98 -20.55 16.32 -6.47
CA THR A 98 -20.33 16.85 -7.82
C THR A 98 -20.79 15.83 -8.88
N PRO A 99 -20.96 16.25 -10.15
CA PRO A 99 -21.39 15.37 -11.24
C PRO A 99 -20.41 14.22 -11.49
N TYR A 100 -19.15 14.40 -11.10
CA TYR A 100 -18.11 13.40 -11.24
C TYR A 100 -18.44 12.09 -10.52
N LEU A 101 -19.03 12.15 -9.32
CA LEU A 101 -19.43 10.97 -8.54
C LEU A 101 -20.89 10.56 -8.79
N SER A 102 -21.53 11.05 -9.84
CA SER A 102 -22.96 10.81 -10.09
C SER A 102 -23.30 9.36 -10.43
N ALA A 103 -22.36 8.59 -10.98
CA ALA A 103 -22.48 7.15 -11.17
C ALA A 103 -21.99 6.35 -9.95
N GLY A 104 -21.50 7.02 -8.91
CA GLY A 104 -20.88 6.39 -7.74
C GLY A 104 -19.44 5.96 -8.01
N THR A 105 -18.96 5.04 -7.17
CA THR A 105 -17.57 4.58 -7.15
C THR A 105 -17.51 3.06 -7.19
N LEU A 106 -16.77 2.49 -8.14
CA LEU A 106 -16.36 1.09 -8.11
C LEU A 106 -15.19 0.92 -7.12
N VAL A 107 -15.30 -0.11 -6.30
CA VAL A 107 -14.33 -0.42 -5.26
C VAL A 107 -13.50 -1.60 -5.69
N VAL A 108 -12.18 -1.42 -5.73
CA VAL A 108 -11.23 -2.45 -6.17
C VAL A 108 -10.41 -2.91 -5.00
N GLN A 109 -10.43 -4.22 -4.73
CA GLN A 109 -9.49 -4.84 -3.82
C GLN A 109 -8.20 -5.13 -4.56
N LEU A 110 -7.10 -4.52 -4.12
CA LEU A 110 -5.76 -4.72 -4.67
C LEU A 110 -4.98 -5.75 -3.85
N ASN A 111 -4.15 -6.51 -4.54
CA ASN A 111 -3.13 -7.40 -3.97
C ASN A 111 -1.94 -7.43 -4.93
N GLY A 112 -1.01 -6.50 -4.76
CA GLY A 112 0.11 -6.24 -5.67
C GLY A 112 -0.38 -5.76 -7.03
N HIS A 113 0.10 -6.43 -8.07
CA HIS A 113 -0.33 -6.21 -9.46
C HIS A 113 -1.62 -6.96 -9.82
N THR A 114 -2.24 -7.64 -8.85
CA THR A 114 -3.52 -8.32 -9.03
C THR A 114 -4.63 -7.61 -8.27
N GLY A 115 -5.87 -7.82 -8.69
CA GLY A 115 -7.01 -7.25 -7.98
C GLY A 115 -8.34 -7.60 -8.62
N GLN A 116 -9.40 -7.11 -8.01
CA GLN A 116 -10.77 -7.46 -8.35
C GLN A 116 -11.70 -6.30 -7.97
N VAL A 117 -12.71 -6.03 -8.80
CA VAL A 117 -13.79 -5.13 -8.41
C VAL A 117 -14.73 -5.87 -7.46
N VAL A 118 -14.83 -5.40 -6.22
CA VAL A 118 -15.49 -6.12 -5.11
C VAL A 118 -16.77 -5.46 -4.61
N ALA A 119 -17.00 -4.19 -4.93
CA ALA A 119 -18.23 -3.49 -4.55
C ALA A 119 -18.48 -2.26 -5.43
N HIS A 120 -19.68 -1.69 -5.28
CA HIS A 120 -20.04 -0.38 -5.79
C HIS A 120 -20.63 0.47 -4.66
N LEU A 121 -20.15 1.70 -4.54
CA LEU A 121 -20.70 2.69 -3.62
C LEU A 121 -21.54 3.69 -4.42
N GLY A 122 -22.83 3.77 -4.09
CA GLY A 122 -23.72 4.75 -4.70
C GLY A 122 -23.32 6.20 -4.38
N PRO A 123 -23.75 7.19 -5.19
CA PRO A 123 -23.37 8.61 -5.02
C PRO A 123 -23.67 9.19 -3.64
N GLY A 124 -24.76 8.73 -2.99
CA GLY A 124 -25.17 9.16 -1.66
C GLY A 124 -24.25 8.71 -0.52
N SER A 125 -23.41 7.70 -0.76
CA SER A 125 -22.54 7.10 0.27
C SER A 125 -21.56 8.13 0.82
N PHE A 126 -20.87 8.87 -0.05
CA PHE A 126 -19.93 9.91 0.34
C PHE A 126 -20.62 11.15 0.91
N LEU A 127 -21.75 11.56 0.33
CA LEU A 127 -22.53 12.69 0.83
C LEU A 127 -22.97 12.49 2.29
N SER A 128 -23.39 11.26 2.65
CA SER A 128 -23.82 10.92 4.01
C SER A 128 -22.70 10.94 5.06
N GLN A 129 -21.43 10.89 4.63
CA GLN A 129 -20.26 10.91 5.51
C GLN A 129 -19.52 12.25 5.46
N GLU A 130 -19.84 13.14 4.52
CA GLU A 130 -19.15 14.42 4.38
C GLU A 130 -19.23 15.26 5.67
N ASP A 131 -20.39 15.32 6.31
CA ASP A 131 -20.59 16.09 7.55
C ASP A 131 -19.77 15.52 8.73
N LYS A 132 -19.43 14.23 8.67
CA LYS A 132 -18.61 13.55 9.69
C LYS A 132 -17.12 13.69 9.43
N ALA A 133 -16.71 14.08 8.23
CA ALA A 133 -15.31 14.27 7.85
C ALA A 133 -14.68 15.52 8.49
N GLY A 134 -15.49 16.44 9.05
CA GLY A 134 -14.99 17.63 9.73
C GLY A 134 -14.14 18.53 8.81
N ASN A 135 -12.86 18.71 9.16
CA ASN A 135 -11.87 19.48 8.38
C ASN A 135 -10.97 18.60 7.51
N ASP A 136 -11.26 17.30 7.38
CA ASP A 136 -10.49 16.42 6.51
C ASP A 136 -10.70 16.81 5.03
N ASP A 137 -9.62 16.73 4.26
CA ASP A 137 -9.60 16.91 2.81
C ASP A 137 -10.20 15.70 2.08
N TYR A 138 -10.36 14.58 2.78
CA TYR A 138 -10.93 13.33 2.25
C TYR A 138 -12.21 12.94 3.01
N VAL A 139 -13.10 12.24 2.29
CA VAL A 139 -14.28 11.59 2.87
C VAL A 139 -14.07 10.09 2.80
N HIS A 140 -14.18 9.44 3.96
CA HIS A 140 -13.95 8.01 4.13
C HIS A 140 -15.28 7.28 4.32
N VAL A 141 -15.49 6.23 3.54
CA VAL A 141 -16.69 5.38 3.61
C VAL A 141 -16.26 3.94 3.88
N ARG A 142 -16.80 3.34 4.94
CA ARG A 142 -16.60 1.92 5.22
C ARG A 142 -17.40 1.08 4.22
N VAL A 143 -16.75 0.10 3.61
CA VAL A 143 -17.35 -0.79 2.61
C VAL A 143 -17.70 -2.11 3.27
N ASN A 144 -18.97 -2.50 3.15
CA ASN A 144 -19.41 -3.85 3.51
C ASN A 144 -19.35 -4.69 2.23
N LEU A 145 -18.47 -5.69 2.21
CA LEU A 145 -18.32 -6.56 1.05
C LEU A 145 -19.49 -7.54 0.97
N ASP A 146 -20.16 -7.55 -0.18
CA ASP A 146 -21.22 -8.51 -0.50
C ASP A 146 -20.62 -9.65 -1.34
N PRO A 147 -20.60 -10.90 -0.84
CA PRO A 147 -20.11 -12.05 -1.61
C PRO A 147 -20.88 -12.30 -2.92
N SER A 148 -22.10 -11.77 -3.04
CA SER A 148 -22.96 -11.88 -4.22
C SER A 148 -22.78 -10.74 -5.23
N PHE A 149 -21.80 -9.84 -5.01
CA PHE A 149 -21.54 -8.74 -5.92
C PHE A 149 -21.27 -9.20 -7.37
N ASP A 150 -21.98 -8.56 -8.29
CA ASP A 150 -21.98 -8.86 -9.71
C ASP A 150 -21.66 -7.60 -10.50
N LEU A 151 -20.41 -7.52 -10.98
CA LEU A 151 -19.89 -6.36 -11.69
C LEU A 151 -20.69 -6.08 -12.97
N GLU A 152 -20.99 -7.11 -13.76
CA GLU A 152 -21.71 -6.97 -15.02
C GLU A 152 -23.09 -6.37 -14.81
N LYS A 153 -23.89 -6.96 -13.90
CA LYS A 153 -25.22 -6.42 -13.58
C LYS A 153 -25.15 -5.00 -13.03
N THR A 154 -24.13 -4.71 -12.24
CA THR A 154 -23.91 -3.36 -11.68
C THR A 154 -23.63 -2.36 -12.79
N LEU A 155 -22.74 -2.67 -13.72
CA LEU A 155 -22.39 -1.79 -14.84
C LEU A 155 -23.58 -1.59 -15.78
N VAL A 156 -24.31 -2.65 -16.12
CA VAL A 156 -25.55 -2.56 -16.91
C VAL A 156 -26.54 -1.62 -16.24
N ALA A 157 -26.75 -1.75 -14.93
CA ALA A 157 -27.63 -0.85 -14.19
C ALA A 157 -27.12 0.61 -14.23
N LEU A 158 -25.81 0.83 -14.09
CA LEU A 158 -25.20 2.16 -14.10
C LEU A 158 -25.32 2.84 -15.46
N VAL A 159 -25.04 2.16 -16.56
CA VAL A 159 -25.08 2.75 -17.92
C VAL A 159 -26.51 3.09 -18.35
N HIS A 160 -27.52 2.38 -17.83
CA HIS A 160 -28.93 2.62 -18.12
C HIS A 160 -29.65 3.56 -17.12
N ALA A 161 -29.03 3.90 -15.98
CA ALA A 161 -29.65 4.78 -14.98
C ALA A 161 -29.94 6.18 -15.54
N PRO A 162 -30.92 6.97 -15.08
CA PRO A 162 -31.11 8.33 -15.60
C PRO A 162 -29.86 9.21 -15.37
N VAL A 163 -29.45 9.98 -16.39
CA VAL A 163 -28.35 10.96 -16.27
C VAL A 163 -28.90 12.22 -15.60
N VAL A 164 -28.27 12.63 -14.50
CA VAL A 164 -28.63 13.87 -13.81
C VAL A 164 -27.87 15.03 -14.47
N ASP A 165 -28.60 15.99 -15.02
CA ASP A 165 -28.00 17.22 -15.56
C ASP A 165 -27.74 18.23 -14.43
N PHE A 166 -26.47 18.37 -14.06
CA PHE A 166 -26.02 19.34 -13.05
C PHE A 166 -25.66 20.71 -13.64
N GLY A 167 -25.64 20.84 -14.97
CA GLY A 167 -25.15 22.01 -15.70
C GLY A 167 -26.08 23.22 -15.63
N GLN A 168 -27.39 22.99 -15.51
CA GLN A 168 -28.41 24.05 -15.58
C GLN A 168 -28.40 25.02 -14.39
N ASN A 169 -27.88 24.59 -13.23
CA ASN A 169 -27.88 25.37 -11.98
C ASN A 169 -26.53 26.07 -11.68
N LEU A 170 -25.55 26.01 -12.59
CA LEU A 170 -24.26 26.70 -12.42
C LEU A 170 -24.43 28.22 -12.59
N LYS A 171 -24.68 28.92 -11.48
CA LYS A 171 -24.84 30.38 -11.46
C LYS A 171 -23.56 31.14 -11.82
N ASN A 172 -22.40 30.65 -11.40
CA ASN A 172 -21.10 31.32 -11.59
C ASN A 172 -20.10 30.40 -12.29
N ILE A 173 -19.92 30.58 -13.60
CA ILE A 173 -18.90 29.90 -14.39
C ILE A 173 -17.51 30.41 -13.97
N PRO A 174 -16.55 29.54 -13.64
CA PRO A 174 -15.21 29.96 -13.26
C PRO A 174 -14.45 30.56 -14.45
N ASP A 175 -13.70 31.63 -14.20
CA ASP A 175 -12.83 32.25 -15.19
C ASP A 175 -11.43 31.62 -15.23
N GLU A 176 -10.60 31.99 -16.22
CA GLU A 176 -9.24 31.46 -16.38
C GLU A 176 -8.36 31.71 -15.14
N ALA A 177 -8.56 32.82 -14.42
CA ALA A 177 -7.77 33.14 -13.23
C ALA A 177 -8.14 32.25 -12.04
N GLU A 178 -9.42 31.93 -11.87
CA GLU A 178 -9.90 30.98 -10.87
C GLU A 178 -9.45 29.55 -11.19
N LEU A 179 -9.49 29.13 -12.46
CA LEU A 179 -8.96 27.83 -12.88
C LEU A 179 -7.45 27.74 -12.62
N ALA A 180 -6.70 28.81 -12.90
CA ALA A 180 -5.27 28.88 -12.62
C ALA A 180 -4.96 28.82 -11.12
N ARG A 181 -5.79 29.47 -10.29
CA ARG A 181 -5.69 29.42 -8.82
C ARG A 181 -6.03 28.04 -8.29
N PHE A 182 -7.05 27.38 -8.85
CA PHE A 182 -7.40 26.00 -8.50
C PHE A 182 -6.24 25.04 -8.72
N LEU A 183 -5.50 25.18 -9.83
CA LEU A 183 -4.33 24.35 -10.13
C LEU A 183 -3.12 24.58 -9.22
N THR A 184 -2.97 25.77 -8.63
CA THR A 184 -1.73 26.15 -7.91
C THR A 184 -1.89 26.33 -6.41
N ASN A 185 -3.05 26.82 -5.97
CA ASN A 185 -3.33 27.19 -4.57
C ASN A 185 -4.75 26.77 -4.17
N ARG A 186 -5.15 25.55 -4.53
CA ARG A 186 -6.47 24.98 -4.23
C ARG A 186 -6.86 25.12 -2.77
N GLN A 187 -5.91 24.88 -1.85
CA GLN A 187 -6.12 24.92 -0.41
C GLN A 187 -6.55 26.30 0.12
N GLN A 188 -6.28 27.38 -0.61
CA GLN A 188 -6.74 28.72 -0.25
C GLN A 188 -8.17 29.01 -0.72
N MET A 189 -8.79 28.08 -1.45
CA MET A 189 -10.16 28.20 -1.93
C MET A 189 -11.09 27.42 -1.02
N ILE A 190 -12.26 27.97 -0.70
CA ILE A 190 -13.28 27.23 0.06
C ILE A 190 -13.76 26.01 -0.73
N VAL A 191 -14.04 24.90 -0.03
CA VAL A 191 -14.47 23.63 -0.64
C VAL A 191 -15.68 23.80 -1.55
N ALA A 192 -16.65 24.65 -1.17
CA ALA A 192 -17.82 24.95 -1.99
C ALA A 192 -17.45 25.52 -3.38
N ARG A 193 -16.42 26.37 -3.47
CA ARG A 193 -15.96 26.92 -4.76
C ARG A 193 -15.17 25.87 -5.55
N GLN A 194 -14.37 25.05 -4.88
CA GLN A 194 -13.69 23.92 -5.52
C GLN A 194 -14.71 22.97 -6.17
N LYS A 195 -15.79 22.60 -5.46
CA LYS A 195 -16.89 21.78 -5.98
C LYS A 195 -17.59 22.42 -7.18
N GLN A 196 -17.81 23.73 -7.16
CA GLN A 196 -18.37 24.46 -8.31
C GLN A 196 -17.46 24.41 -9.54
N ILE A 197 -16.14 24.50 -9.36
CA ILE A 197 -15.16 24.39 -10.45
C ILE A 197 -15.20 22.99 -11.05
N ILE A 198 -15.15 21.93 -10.23
CA ILE A 198 -15.28 20.54 -10.71
C ILE A 198 -16.60 20.33 -11.46
N THR A 199 -17.70 20.84 -10.90
CA THR A 199 -19.02 20.75 -11.53
C THR A 199 -19.03 21.44 -12.90
N ALA A 200 -18.39 22.60 -13.02
CA ALA A 200 -18.28 23.31 -14.29
C ALA A 200 -17.40 22.57 -15.31
N ILE A 201 -16.25 22.02 -14.89
CA ILE A 201 -15.35 21.22 -15.75
C ILE A 201 -16.05 19.94 -16.24
N ALA A 202 -16.81 19.28 -15.36
CA ALA A 202 -17.56 18.07 -15.69
C ALA A 202 -18.71 18.36 -16.66
N SER A 203 -19.46 19.44 -16.43
CA SER A 203 -20.73 19.69 -17.13
C SER A 203 -20.63 20.59 -18.37
N LYS A 204 -19.55 21.39 -18.52
CA LYS A 204 -19.42 22.37 -19.61
C LYS A 204 -18.13 22.18 -20.38
N GLN A 205 -18.25 21.77 -21.65
CA GLN A 205 -17.10 21.57 -22.54
C GLN A 205 -16.22 22.82 -22.67
N ALA A 206 -16.81 24.02 -22.82
CA ALA A 206 -16.05 25.26 -22.92
C ALA A 206 -15.17 25.54 -21.68
N VAL A 207 -15.63 25.17 -20.48
CA VAL A 207 -14.83 25.31 -19.24
C VAL A 207 -13.70 24.28 -19.21
N ARG A 208 -13.97 23.06 -19.70
CA ARG A 208 -12.96 22.00 -19.82
C ARG A 208 -11.84 22.41 -20.80
N GLU A 209 -12.19 23.00 -21.94
CA GLU A 209 -11.23 23.53 -22.92
C GLU A 209 -10.40 24.69 -22.33
N SER A 210 -11.06 25.61 -21.63
CA SER A 210 -10.36 26.70 -20.91
C SER A 210 -9.40 26.16 -19.83
N PHE A 211 -9.82 25.13 -19.08
CA PHE A 211 -8.98 24.49 -18.09
C PHE A 211 -7.74 23.84 -18.71
N LEU A 212 -7.89 23.14 -19.84
CA LEU A 212 -6.78 22.54 -20.58
C LEU A 212 -5.79 23.60 -21.07
N LYS A 213 -6.29 24.73 -21.59
CA LYS A 213 -5.46 25.86 -22.02
C LYS A 213 -4.66 26.43 -20.84
N VAL A 214 -5.30 26.71 -19.72
CA VAL A 214 -4.64 27.23 -18.50
C VAL A 214 -3.61 26.23 -17.94
N ALA A 215 -3.89 24.92 -18.02
CA ALA A 215 -2.96 23.88 -17.62
C ALA A 215 -1.73 23.83 -18.54
N ALA A 216 -1.93 23.96 -19.87
CA ALA A 216 -0.85 23.94 -20.87
C ALA A 216 0.06 25.18 -20.79
N GLU A 217 -0.48 26.35 -20.45
CA GLU A 217 0.25 27.61 -20.32
C GLU A 217 1.25 27.65 -19.14
N LYS A 218 1.25 26.64 -18.26
CA LYS A 218 2.18 26.57 -17.13
C LYS A 218 3.26 25.50 -17.38
N PRO A 219 4.32 25.78 -18.16
CA PRO A 219 5.44 24.84 -18.35
C PRO A 219 6.20 24.54 -17.05
N TRP A 220 6.06 25.39 -16.03
CA TRP A 220 6.61 25.20 -14.70
C TRP A 220 5.84 24.21 -13.84
N THR A 221 4.64 23.77 -14.22
CA THR A 221 3.85 22.82 -13.42
C THR A 221 4.52 21.48 -13.28
N LYS A 222 5.07 20.89 -14.36
CA LYS A 222 5.72 19.58 -14.27
C LYS A 222 6.96 19.61 -13.35
N LEU A 223 7.84 20.60 -13.50
CA LEU A 223 9.03 20.73 -12.64
C LEU A 223 8.66 21.08 -11.20
N SER A 224 7.76 22.05 -10.98
CA SER A 224 7.33 22.42 -9.63
C SER A 224 6.54 21.31 -8.94
N GLN A 225 5.72 20.54 -9.67
CA GLN A 225 5.03 19.34 -9.17
C GLN A 225 6.02 18.22 -8.88
N ILE A 226 7.02 17.97 -9.73
CA ILE A 226 8.10 17.01 -9.46
C ILE A 226 8.91 17.43 -8.23
N LEU A 227 9.18 18.73 -8.06
CA LEU A 227 9.91 19.27 -6.92
C LEU A 227 9.06 19.21 -5.63
N GLN A 228 7.78 19.55 -5.70
CA GLN A 228 6.84 19.42 -4.59
C GLN A 228 6.65 17.95 -4.21
N SER A 229 6.47 17.05 -5.17
CA SER A 229 6.31 15.62 -4.92
C SER A 229 7.60 14.98 -4.39
N SER A 230 8.76 15.38 -4.89
CA SER A 230 10.06 15.00 -4.33
C SER A 230 10.21 15.53 -2.91
N GLY A 231 9.76 16.76 -2.64
CA GLY A 231 9.73 17.34 -1.29
C GLY A 231 8.81 16.57 -0.34
N VAL A 232 7.59 16.24 -0.77
CA VAL A 232 6.64 15.42 0.00
C VAL A 232 7.20 14.03 0.25
N TRP A 233 7.80 13.40 -0.76
CA TRP A 233 8.44 12.10 -0.61
C TRP A 233 9.61 12.15 0.36
N GLU A 234 10.44 13.18 0.30
CA GLU A 234 11.56 13.36 1.22
C GLU A 234 11.06 13.56 2.66
N VAL A 235 10.02 14.37 2.88
CA VAL A 235 9.38 14.53 4.19
C VAL A 235 8.81 13.22 4.71
N ARG A 236 8.12 12.44 3.86
CA ARG A 236 7.61 11.11 4.22
C ARG A 236 8.74 10.16 4.58
N THR A 237 9.79 10.12 3.76
CA THR A 237 10.97 9.31 3.98
C THR A 237 11.61 9.65 5.34
N LEU A 238 11.78 10.94 5.65
CA LEU A 238 12.32 11.38 6.93
C LEU A 238 11.44 10.96 8.11
N ARG A 239 10.11 11.11 8.00
CA ARG A 239 9.16 10.70 9.04
C ARG A 239 9.21 9.19 9.28
N PHE A 240 9.19 8.39 8.21
CA PHE A 240 9.31 6.94 8.29
C PHE A 240 10.67 6.53 8.87
N THR A 241 11.75 7.17 8.44
CA THR A 241 13.09 6.95 8.98
C THR A 241 13.09 7.19 10.50
N GLN A 242 12.49 8.29 10.97
CA GLN A 242 12.43 8.61 12.39
C GLN A 242 11.67 7.57 13.22
N LYS A 243 10.56 7.03 12.69
CA LYS A 243 9.81 5.94 13.35
C LYS A 243 10.60 4.64 13.41
N LEU A 244 11.36 4.34 12.36
CA LEU A 244 12.05 3.05 12.20
C LEU A 244 13.41 2.98 12.88
N VAL A 245 14.08 4.12 13.10
CA VAL A 245 15.40 4.18 13.76
C VAL A 245 15.37 3.59 15.17
N GLU A 246 14.31 3.82 15.94
CA GLU A 246 14.19 3.27 17.30
C GLU A 246 13.89 1.76 17.30
N LYS A 247 13.32 1.25 16.20
CA LYS A 247 12.90 -0.15 16.06
C LYS A 247 14.01 -1.04 15.49
N PHE A 248 14.93 -0.46 14.73
CA PHE A 248 16.10 -1.14 14.13
C PHE A 248 17.41 -0.51 14.63
N PRO A 249 17.79 -0.76 15.89
CA PRO A 249 18.91 -0.07 16.54
C PRO A 249 20.30 -0.41 15.96
N ALA A 250 20.45 -1.54 15.26
CA ALA A 250 21.73 -1.87 14.63
C ALA A 250 21.93 -1.15 13.29
N LEU A 251 20.87 -0.56 12.72
CA LEU A 251 20.93 0.15 11.45
C LEU A 251 21.11 1.65 11.64
N SER A 252 22.00 2.25 10.85
CA SER A 252 22.15 3.71 10.84
C SER A 252 20.94 4.39 10.17
N ARG A 253 20.66 5.63 10.60
CA ARG A 253 19.59 6.46 10.02
C ARG A 253 19.68 6.57 8.50
N ASP A 254 20.89 6.71 7.97
CA ASP A 254 21.11 6.81 6.52
C ASP A 254 20.87 5.49 5.80
N ARG A 255 21.19 4.35 6.44
CA ARG A 255 20.90 3.01 5.89
C ARG A 255 19.40 2.79 5.78
N ILE A 256 18.65 3.08 6.84
CA ILE A 256 17.18 2.97 6.87
C ILE A 256 16.56 3.89 5.80
N ARG A 257 17.00 5.15 5.73
CA ARG A 257 16.56 6.10 4.70
C ARG A 257 16.83 5.60 3.28
N GLY A 258 18.00 4.99 3.05
CA GLY A 258 18.37 4.39 1.77
C GLY A 258 17.42 3.27 1.36
N GLU A 259 17.07 2.38 2.28
CA GLU A 259 16.13 1.27 1.99
C GLU A 259 14.70 1.75 1.79
N ILE A 260 14.24 2.77 2.53
CA ILE A 260 12.94 3.42 2.29
C ILE A 260 12.89 4.01 0.88
N LYS A 261 13.98 4.64 0.42
CA LYS A 261 14.06 5.19 -0.94
C LYS A 261 14.01 4.10 -2.00
N LYS A 262 14.77 3.01 -1.84
CA LYS A 262 14.72 1.86 -2.75
C LYS A 262 13.35 1.21 -2.79
N ALA A 263 12.73 0.98 -1.62
CA ALA A 263 11.36 0.48 -1.55
C ALA A 263 10.39 1.45 -2.25
N GLY A 264 10.60 2.76 -2.14
CA GLY A 264 9.77 3.76 -2.82
C GLY A 264 9.99 3.83 -4.33
N GLU A 265 11.16 3.44 -4.81
CA GLU A 265 11.45 3.29 -6.24
C GLU A 265 10.79 2.04 -6.81
N GLU A 266 10.71 0.96 -6.04
CA GLU A 266 10.17 -0.32 -6.50
C GLU A 266 8.65 -0.45 -6.32
N PHE A 267 8.11 0.01 -5.18
CA PHE A 267 6.70 -0.12 -4.80
C PHE A 267 5.94 1.21 -4.82
N GLY A 268 6.63 2.32 -5.13
CA GLY A 268 6.07 3.66 -5.18
C GLY A 268 6.22 4.44 -3.86
N GLY A 269 6.20 5.78 -3.95
CA GLY A 269 6.39 6.70 -2.80
C GLY A 269 5.19 6.82 -1.84
N GLN A 270 4.41 5.74 -1.70
CA GLN A 270 3.23 5.66 -0.84
C GLN A 270 3.49 4.66 0.30
N PRO A 271 4.04 5.13 1.43
CA PRO A 271 4.46 4.24 2.50
C PRO A 271 3.27 3.63 3.27
N GLU A 272 2.05 4.13 3.03
CA GLU A 272 0.79 3.59 3.55
C GLU A 272 0.37 2.29 2.85
N THR A 273 1.02 1.91 1.75
CA THR A 273 0.62 0.70 1.01
C THR A 273 1.15 -0.56 1.70
N PRO A 274 0.36 -1.65 1.77
CA PRO A 274 0.74 -2.85 2.51
C PRO A 274 1.98 -3.55 1.94
N GLU A 275 2.11 -3.53 0.61
CA GLU A 275 3.25 -4.12 -0.09
C GLU A 275 4.54 -3.36 0.23
N PHE A 276 4.49 -2.02 0.20
CA PHE A 276 5.63 -1.19 0.57
C PHE A 276 6.06 -1.49 2.01
N ARG A 277 5.11 -1.53 2.96
CA ARG A 277 5.45 -1.75 4.38
C ARG A 277 6.00 -3.14 4.62
N ARG A 278 5.33 -4.19 4.13
CA ARG A 278 5.80 -5.57 4.30
C ARG A 278 7.17 -5.78 3.70
N GLU A 279 7.41 -5.28 2.50
CA GLU A 279 8.71 -5.42 1.85
C GLU A 279 9.78 -4.58 2.55
N LEU A 280 9.47 -3.35 2.98
CA LEU A 280 10.39 -2.51 3.74
C LEU A 280 10.77 -3.17 5.08
N ILE A 281 9.79 -3.67 5.82
CA ILE A 281 10.00 -4.40 7.09
C ILE A 281 10.88 -5.61 6.84
N LYS A 282 10.60 -6.41 5.81
CA LYS A 282 11.41 -7.57 5.43
C LYS A 282 12.85 -7.19 5.13
N ARG A 283 13.09 -6.12 4.37
CA ARG A 283 14.44 -5.61 4.03
C ARG A 283 15.19 -5.14 5.26
N LEU A 284 14.55 -4.35 6.10
CA LEU A 284 15.16 -3.80 7.32
C LEU A 284 15.44 -4.90 8.34
N THR A 285 14.51 -5.85 8.52
CA THR A 285 14.69 -7.03 9.38
C THR A 285 15.89 -7.85 8.91
N LYS A 286 16.02 -8.09 7.61
CA LYS A 286 17.16 -8.81 7.05
C LYS A 286 18.49 -8.10 7.35
N LEU A 287 18.55 -6.78 7.13
CA LEU A 287 19.75 -5.99 7.38
C LEU A 287 20.11 -5.92 8.87
N GLU A 288 19.11 -5.76 9.75
CA GLU A 288 19.28 -5.76 11.21
C GLU A 288 19.85 -7.10 11.68
N VAL A 289 19.34 -8.21 11.15
CA VAL A 289 19.85 -9.55 11.46
C VAL A 289 21.27 -9.75 10.94
N GLU A 290 21.58 -9.28 9.73
CA GLU A 290 22.93 -9.34 9.17
C GLU A 290 23.96 -8.56 10.02
N GLU A 291 23.60 -7.35 10.50
CA GLU A 291 24.49 -6.51 11.34
C GLU A 291 24.64 -7.07 12.77
N ARG A 292 23.55 -7.57 13.39
CA ARG A 292 23.58 -8.11 14.76
C ARG A 292 24.23 -9.48 14.86
N LEU A 293 23.83 -10.41 14.00
CA LEU A 293 24.25 -11.81 14.14
C LEU A 293 25.60 -12.07 13.47
N LYS A 294 25.99 -11.26 12.48
CA LYS A 294 27.21 -11.48 11.65
C LYS A 294 27.38 -12.93 11.19
N THR A 295 26.26 -13.64 11.03
CA THR A 295 26.23 -15.10 10.84
C THR A 295 26.50 -15.50 9.39
N ALA A 296 27.23 -16.59 9.22
CA ALA A 296 27.66 -17.13 7.92
C ALA A 296 26.57 -17.86 7.11
N ALA A 297 25.33 -17.98 7.60
CA ALA A 297 24.24 -18.74 6.97
C ALA A 297 23.06 -17.85 6.48
N PRO A 298 23.29 -16.91 5.54
CA PRO A 298 22.28 -15.92 5.13
C PRO A 298 21.03 -16.53 4.47
N ALA A 299 21.14 -17.70 3.84
CA ALA A 299 20.02 -18.36 3.18
C ALA A 299 18.97 -18.93 4.16
N LYS A 300 19.41 -19.54 5.27
CA LYS A 300 18.52 -20.08 6.30
C LYS A 300 17.83 -18.97 7.07
N VAL A 301 18.57 -17.92 7.40
CA VAL A 301 18.04 -16.68 8.02
C VAL A 301 16.95 -16.06 7.16
N LYS A 302 17.19 -15.91 5.84
CA LYS A 302 16.18 -15.38 4.91
C LYS A 302 14.88 -16.18 4.94
N HIS A 303 14.97 -17.52 4.93
CA HIS A 303 13.79 -18.37 4.95
C HIS A 303 13.00 -18.26 6.27
N ILE A 304 13.69 -18.08 7.40
CA ILE A 304 13.02 -17.87 8.69
C ILE A 304 12.30 -16.52 8.72
N ILE A 305 12.95 -15.46 8.24
CA ILE A 305 12.32 -14.13 8.15
C ILE A 305 11.08 -14.21 7.26
N ASP A 306 11.17 -14.88 6.10
CA ASP A 306 10.06 -15.03 5.17
C ASP A 306 8.90 -15.85 5.77
N ALA A 307 9.21 -16.90 6.52
CA ALA A 307 8.22 -17.73 7.21
C ALA A 307 7.51 -16.97 8.34
N VAL A 308 8.25 -16.19 9.14
CA VAL A 308 7.71 -15.40 10.25
C VAL A 308 6.84 -14.26 9.73
N VAL A 309 7.32 -13.48 8.76
CA VAL A 309 6.53 -12.40 8.13
C VAL A 309 5.27 -12.93 7.41
N SER A 310 5.22 -14.23 7.12
CA SER A 310 4.04 -14.91 6.59
C SER A 310 3.11 -15.49 7.67
N GLY A 311 3.37 -15.23 8.95
CA GLY A 311 2.54 -15.62 10.09
C GLY A 311 2.90 -16.95 10.77
N GLN A 312 4.09 -17.52 10.53
CA GLN A 312 4.58 -18.67 11.30
C GLN A 312 5.33 -18.24 12.55
N SER A 313 5.20 -18.98 13.65
CA SER A 313 6.01 -18.69 14.85
C SER A 313 7.50 -18.94 14.58
N ALA A 314 8.36 -18.12 15.18
CA ALA A 314 9.82 -18.26 15.06
C ALA A 314 10.30 -19.65 15.49
N LYS A 315 9.66 -20.23 16.52
CA LYS A 315 9.98 -21.57 17.02
C LYS A 315 9.67 -22.67 16.00
N ASP A 316 8.52 -22.57 15.33
CA ASP A 316 8.10 -23.56 14.33
C ASP A 316 8.95 -23.45 13.06
N ALA A 317 9.24 -22.22 12.63
CA ALA A 317 10.10 -21.96 11.46
C ALA A 317 11.53 -22.51 11.66
N VAL A 318 12.13 -22.33 12.85
CA VAL A 318 13.46 -22.88 13.18
C VAL A 318 13.42 -24.41 13.27
N SER A 319 12.39 -24.97 13.92
CA SER A 319 12.24 -26.42 14.09
C SER A 319 12.05 -27.16 12.76
N ALA A 320 11.49 -26.50 11.75
CA ALA A 320 11.36 -27.04 10.40
C ALA A 320 12.68 -27.00 9.61
N MET A 321 13.61 -26.08 9.93
CA MET A 321 14.87 -25.91 9.21
C MET A 321 16.07 -26.64 9.82
N VAL A 322 16.12 -26.80 11.14
CA VAL A 322 17.25 -27.44 11.82
C VAL A 322 17.01 -28.94 11.93
N SER A 323 17.93 -29.74 11.38
CA SER A 323 17.83 -31.20 11.37
C SER A 323 17.89 -31.81 12.78
N ASN A 324 18.61 -31.17 13.71
CA ASN A 324 18.73 -31.59 15.09
C ASN A 324 17.67 -30.94 15.99
N LYS A 325 16.54 -31.62 16.18
CA LYS A 325 15.42 -31.15 17.02
C LYS A 325 15.79 -30.91 18.49
N VAL A 326 16.78 -31.62 19.00
CA VAL A 326 17.21 -31.46 20.39
C VAL A 326 18.09 -30.23 20.56
N ALA A 327 18.92 -29.90 19.56
CA ALA A 327 19.66 -28.64 19.55
C ALA A 327 18.72 -27.43 19.58
N VAL A 328 17.59 -27.49 18.87
CA VAL A 328 16.54 -26.46 18.92
C VAL A 328 15.92 -26.37 20.32
N ALA A 329 15.59 -27.50 20.96
CA ALA A 329 15.01 -27.50 22.31
C ALA A 329 15.98 -26.91 23.36
N ILE A 330 17.27 -27.24 23.26
CA ILE A 330 18.32 -26.67 24.11
C ILE A 330 18.46 -25.18 23.87
N ALA A 331 18.51 -24.74 22.61
CA ALA A 331 18.60 -23.33 22.26
C ALA A 331 17.40 -22.51 22.78
N VAL A 332 16.17 -23.07 22.70
CA VAL A 332 14.98 -22.46 23.30
C VAL A 332 15.13 -22.31 24.82
N SER A 333 15.56 -23.36 25.53
CA SER A 333 15.71 -23.33 26.99
C SER A 333 16.82 -22.37 27.46
N ILE A 334 17.94 -22.29 26.73
CA ILE A 334 19.00 -21.29 26.98
C ILE A 334 18.42 -19.89 26.80
N LYS A 335 17.64 -19.68 25.74
CA LYS A 335 17.08 -18.37 25.42
C LYS A 335 16.03 -17.89 26.42
N GLU A 336 15.18 -18.79 26.93
CA GLU A 336 14.23 -18.50 28.01
C GLU A 336 14.92 -18.05 29.30
N GLN A 337 16.16 -18.51 29.55
CA GLN A 337 16.95 -18.10 30.72
C GLN A 337 17.67 -16.77 30.53
N ARG A 338 18.02 -16.40 29.29
CA ARG A 338 18.81 -15.21 28.94
C ARG A 338 18.01 -13.89 28.94
N SER A 339 17.01 -13.74 29.80
CA SER A 339 16.10 -12.58 29.78
C SER A 339 16.87 -11.25 29.60
N ALA A 340 16.67 -10.62 28.43
CA ALA A 340 17.16 -9.30 28.03
C ALA A 340 18.69 -9.12 27.81
N ILE A 341 19.36 -10.04 27.10
CA ILE A 341 20.65 -9.72 26.46
C ILE A 341 20.37 -8.97 25.14
N ALA A 342 20.99 -7.80 24.95
CA ALA A 342 20.72 -6.90 23.82
C ALA A 342 21.42 -7.30 22.50
N ASP A 343 22.48 -8.10 22.59
CA ASP A 343 23.32 -8.56 21.48
C ASP A 343 23.52 -10.08 21.52
N PHE A 344 23.59 -10.70 20.33
CA PHE A 344 23.79 -12.13 20.20
C PHE A 344 25.10 -12.58 20.86
N CYS A 345 25.01 -13.57 21.73
CA CYS A 345 26.14 -14.25 22.35
C CYS A 345 26.03 -15.76 22.10
N GLN A 346 27.15 -16.41 21.77
CA GLN A 346 27.17 -17.88 21.70
C GLN A 346 26.83 -18.50 23.06
N ALA A 347 26.28 -19.71 23.05
CA ALA A 347 26.01 -20.48 24.25
C ALA A 347 27.31 -20.88 24.95
N THR A 348 27.43 -20.56 26.25
CA THR A 348 28.54 -21.04 27.07
C THR A 348 28.35 -22.52 27.41
N ALA A 349 29.46 -23.22 27.69
CA ALA A 349 29.41 -24.63 28.08
C ALA A 349 28.54 -24.89 29.32
N GLU A 350 28.50 -23.93 30.25
CA GLU A 350 27.67 -23.98 31.45
C GLU A 350 26.17 -23.86 31.14
N GLU A 351 25.77 -22.95 30.25
CA GLU A 351 24.37 -22.79 29.82
C GLU A 351 23.87 -24.03 29.06
N ILE A 352 24.72 -24.61 28.21
CA ILE A 352 24.43 -25.86 27.51
C ILE A 352 24.22 -26.99 28.54
N GLY A 353 25.13 -27.13 29.51
CA GLY A 353 25.01 -28.13 30.57
C GLY A 353 23.75 -28.00 31.42
N LEU A 354 23.37 -26.77 31.79
CA LEU A 354 22.16 -26.47 32.55
C LEU A 354 20.88 -26.77 31.75
N ALA A 355 20.84 -26.44 30.46
CA ALA A 355 19.72 -26.75 29.58
C ALA A 355 19.57 -28.25 29.35
N PHE A 356 20.67 -28.98 29.17
CA PHE A 356 20.69 -30.45 29.12
C PHE A 356 20.09 -31.08 30.39
N GLY A 357 20.51 -30.60 31.56
CA GLY A 357 20.01 -31.07 32.85
C GLY A 357 18.52 -30.80 33.05
N LYS A 358 18.03 -29.61 32.66
CA LYS A 358 16.61 -29.23 32.79
C LYS A 358 15.68 -29.99 31.86
N LEU A 359 16.12 -30.26 30.63
CA LEU A 359 15.31 -30.98 29.65
C LEU A 359 15.25 -32.49 29.91
N ALA A 360 15.92 -32.97 30.97
CA ALA A 360 16.02 -34.39 31.34
C ALA A 360 16.37 -35.28 30.13
N LEU A 361 17.17 -34.72 29.21
CA LEU A 361 17.63 -35.44 28.03
C LEU A 361 18.50 -36.58 28.52
N GLN A 362 18.09 -37.83 28.25
CA GLN A 362 18.95 -38.99 28.52
C GLN A 362 20.32 -38.78 27.85
N PRO A 363 21.41 -39.41 28.36
CA PRO A 363 22.76 -39.32 27.80
C PRO A 363 22.88 -40.03 26.44
N ALA A 364 21.99 -39.73 25.49
CA ALA A 364 22.02 -40.14 24.10
C ALA A 364 22.67 -39.06 23.20
N TYR A 365 23.07 -37.92 23.77
CA TYR A 365 23.96 -36.97 23.08
C TYR A 365 25.42 -37.41 23.06
N SER A 366 25.82 -38.26 24.00
CA SER A 366 27.11 -38.97 23.96
C SER A 366 27.18 -40.04 22.87
N THR A 367 26.07 -40.39 22.20
CA THR A 367 26.05 -41.52 21.25
C THR A 367 25.68 -41.14 19.81
N HIS A 368 25.25 -39.90 19.52
CA HIS A 368 24.83 -39.49 18.16
C HIS A 368 25.54 -38.25 17.58
N SER A 369 26.32 -37.50 18.36
CA SER A 369 27.33 -36.58 17.82
C SER A 369 28.70 -37.18 18.11
N PHE A 370 29.37 -37.70 17.06
CA PHE A 370 30.73 -38.23 17.15
C PHE A 370 31.78 -37.14 17.46
N ASP A 371 31.37 -35.87 17.54
CA ASP A 371 32.21 -34.72 17.83
C ASP A 371 31.48 -33.69 18.73
N PRO A 372 31.98 -33.41 19.95
CA PRO A 372 31.44 -32.38 20.83
C PRO A 372 31.39 -30.99 20.19
N GLU A 373 32.30 -30.68 19.27
CA GLU A 373 32.33 -29.40 18.57
C GLU A 373 31.12 -29.23 17.64
N GLN A 374 30.73 -30.28 16.90
CA GLN A 374 29.55 -30.26 16.02
C GLN A 374 28.23 -30.07 16.80
N GLY A 375 28.15 -30.63 18.01
CA GLY A 375 26.98 -30.47 18.88
C GLY A 375 26.81 -29.02 19.36
N MET A 376 27.91 -28.37 19.73
CA MET A 376 27.91 -26.96 20.13
C MET A 376 27.63 -26.02 18.95
N GLU A 377 28.17 -26.31 17.76
CA GLU A 377 27.88 -25.56 16.55
C GLU A 377 26.39 -25.62 16.18
N ALA A 378 25.76 -26.80 16.25
CA ALA A 378 24.34 -26.96 15.95
C ALA A 378 23.44 -26.20 16.94
N ILE A 379 23.81 -26.14 18.22
CA ILE A 379 23.09 -25.36 19.24
C ILE A 379 23.25 -23.86 18.97
N ASN A 380 24.47 -23.40 18.67
CA ASN A 380 24.74 -21.99 18.35
C ASN A 380 24.06 -21.54 17.05
N GLU A 381 24.00 -22.42 16.04
CA GLU A 381 23.24 -22.19 14.81
C GLU A 381 21.74 -22.04 15.11
N ALA A 382 21.16 -22.97 15.86
CA ALA A 382 19.74 -22.90 16.25
C ALA A 382 19.43 -21.65 17.09
N LEU A 383 20.35 -21.24 17.97
CA LEU A 383 20.20 -20.05 18.80
C LEU A 383 20.22 -18.77 17.96
N ALA A 384 21.12 -18.68 16.98
CA ALA A 384 21.17 -17.56 16.04
C ALA A 384 19.90 -17.49 15.16
N LEU A 385 19.41 -18.64 14.67
CA LEU A 385 18.20 -18.72 13.87
C LEU A 385 16.95 -18.33 14.68
N LEU A 386 16.87 -18.70 15.97
CA LEU A 386 15.82 -18.25 16.88
C LEU A 386 15.88 -16.74 17.15
N GLU A 387 17.08 -16.15 17.17
CA GLU A 387 17.27 -14.71 17.32
C GLU A 387 16.83 -13.93 16.09
N ALA A 388 17.17 -14.42 14.89
CA ALA A 388 16.63 -13.90 13.64
C ALA A 388 15.10 -13.96 13.59
N GLY A 389 14.50 -15.09 14.00
CA GLY A 389 13.05 -15.25 14.02
C GLY A 389 12.34 -14.29 14.96
N GLN A 390 12.88 -14.04 16.15
CA GLN A 390 12.30 -13.06 17.09
C GLN A 390 12.43 -11.61 16.64
N ILE A 391 13.53 -11.26 15.97
CA ILE A 391 13.66 -9.93 15.35
C ILE A 391 12.58 -9.77 14.28
N ALA A 392 12.29 -10.82 13.51
CA ALA A 392 11.20 -10.83 12.54
C ALA A 392 9.80 -10.72 13.17
N GLU A 393 9.52 -11.45 14.26
CA GLU A 393 8.22 -11.35 14.97
C GLU A 393 7.99 -9.93 15.51
N LYS A 394 9.01 -9.34 16.16
CA LYS A 394 8.94 -7.95 16.63
C LYS A 394 8.77 -6.93 15.50
N ALA A 395 9.26 -7.26 14.30
CA ALA A 395 9.16 -6.41 13.14
C ALA A 395 7.81 -6.56 12.41
N GLU A 396 7.17 -7.74 12.48
CA GLU A 396 5.81 -7.97 11.99
C GLU A 396 4.79 -7.14 12.77
N ASP A 397 4.93 -7.05 14.10
CA ASP A 397 4.11 -6.17 14.95
C ASP A 397 4.16 -4.69 14.47
N LEU A 398 5.23 -4.28 13.77
CA LEU A 398 5.37 -2.93 13.23
C LEU A 398 4.52 -2.67 11.98
N ASP A 399 4.09 -3.70 11.24
CA ASP A 399 3.24 -3.49 10.06
C ASP A 399 1.89 -2.86 10.47
N MET A 400 1.33 -3.29 11.60
CA MET A 400 0.13 -2.70 12.17
C MET A 400 0.36 -1.28 12.70
N ASP A 401 1.47 -1.04 13.42
CA ASP A 401 1.82 0.30 13.95
C ASP A 401 2.03 1.33 12.82
N LEU A 402 2.56 0.89 11.68
CA LEU A 402 2.79 1.73 10.51
C LEU A 402 1.54 1.92 9.63
N ALA A 403 0.50 1.10 9.79
CA ALA A 403 -0.76 1.20 9.03
C ALA A 403 -1.70 2.31 9.53
N VAL A 404 -1.64 2.70 10.81
CA VAL A 404 -2.58 3.63 11.47
C VAL A 404 -2.13 5.11 11.35
N SER A 405 -1.26 5.45 10.39
CA SER A 405 -0.54 6.74 10.34
C SER A 405 -1.18 7.81 9.48
#